data_AF-L1MF92-F1
#
_entry.id   AF-L1MF92-F1
#
_cell.length_a   1.000
_cell.length_b   1.000
_cell.length_c   1.000
_cell.angle_alpha   90.00
_cell.angle_beta   90.00
_cell.angle_gamma   90.00
#
_symmetry.space_group_name_H-M   'P 1'
#
loop_
_entity.id
_entity.type
_entity.pdbx_description
1 polymer ?
#
loop_
_entity_poly.entity_id
_entity_poly.type
_entity_poly.pdbx_seq_one_letter_code
_entity_poly.pdbx_strand_id
1 'polypeptide(L)'
;MTTSIRTSLDLGTVLPRLERNDHNAAGMLQQPPSISLSPQLVARFYSNGTQVTHEQLDEVGVGVLHLWDHAAENLVEQCGDGTTIKLKMRNAGVLVGLDVVGCQVSLGVDKRGEQVEPTTLVTHPHTFDALDRHMRALLRAEPTYYAPTPQVLLAVHPRTDVATLQVWLAATEVTLTATPFTCLYGYPRPVRLQ
;
A
#
# COMPACT_ATOMS: atom_id res chain seq x y z
N MET A 1 -35.20 -11.72 -14.96
CA MET A 1 -34.89 -10.27 -14.93
C MET A 1 -34.13 -10.00 -13.65
N THR A 2 -32.81 -9.97 -13.72
CA THR A 2 -31.92 -9.71 -12.59
C THR A 2 -31.79 -8.20 -12.47
N THR A 3 -32.39 -7.63 -11.43
CA THR A 3 -32.28 -6.21 -11.12
C THR A 3 -30.86 -5.95 -10.64
N SER A 4 -29.95 -5.58 -11.54
CA SER A 4 -28.64 -5.06 -11.16
C SER A 4 -28.87 -3.73 -10.46
N ILE A 5 -28.81 -3.74 -9.13
CA ILE A 5 -28.75 -2.52 -8.33
C ILE A 5 -27.42 -1.86 -8.72
N ARG A 6 -27.46 -0.84 -9.59
CA ARG A 6 -26.31 0.02 -9.88
C ARG A 6 -26.05 0.84 -8.63
N THR A 7 -25.15 0.36 -7.77
CA THR A 7 -24.60 1.15 -6.68
C THR A 7 -23.64 2.16 -7.27
N SER A 8 -24.06 3.42 -7.31
CA SER A 8 -23.20 4.57 -7.63
C SER A 8 -21.95 4.53 -6.73
N LEU A 9 -20.80 4.83 -7.31
CA LEU A 9 -19.52 4.85 -6.59
C LEU A 9 -19.53 5.92 -5.49
N ASP A 10 -19.35 5.48 -4.24
CA ASP A 10 -19.19 6.38 -3.10
C ASP A 10 -17.73 6.78 -2.96
N LEU A 11 -17.40 7.97 -3.48
CA LEU A 11 -16.04 8.52 -3.48
C LEU A 11 -15.44 8.63 -2.07
N GLY A 12 -16.25 8.90 -1.03
CA GLY A 12 -15.74 9.07 0.35
C GLY A 12 -15.27 7.78 1.02
N THR A 13 -15.53 6.63 0.39
CA THR A 13 -15.14 5.30 0.88
C THR A 13 -14.03 4.67 0.04
N VAL A 14 -13.56 5.36 -0.99
CA VAL A 14 -12.52 4.83 -1.86
C VAL A 14 -11.19 4.81 -1.12
N LEU A 15 -10.59 3.63 -1.02
CA LEU A 15 -9.21 3.46 -0.57
C LEU A 15 -8.37 2.78 -1.66
N PRO A 16 -7.08 3.13 -1.78
CA PRO A 16 -6.17 2.38 -2.61
C PRO A 16 -5.75 1.09 -1.88
N ARG A 17 -5.46 0.05 -2.66
CA ARG A 17 -4.78 -1.17 -2.20
C ARG A 17 -3.54 -1.40 -3.05
N LEU A 18 -2.46 -1.80 -2.38
CA LEU A 18 -1.25 -2.21 -3.05
C LEU A 18 -1.44 -3.62 -3.59
N GLU A 19 -1.23 -3.81 -4.89
CA GLU A 19 -1.37 -5.12 -5.52
C GLU A 19 -0.18 -5.43 -6.44
N ARG A 20 -0.05 -6.71 -6.81
CA ARG A 20 0.88 -7.13 -7.86
C ARG A 20 0.47 -6.54 -9.20
N ASN A 21 1.47 -6.07 -9.92
CA ASN A 21 1.34 -5.70 -11.31
C ASN A 21 1.48 -6.94 -12.21
N ASP A 22 0.50 -7.84 -12.10
CA ASP A 22 0.40 -9.00 -12.97
C ASP A 22 -0.09 -8.51 -14.34
N HIS A 23 0.84 -8.41 -15.30
CA HIS A 23 0.51 -8.11 -16.70
C HIS A 23 -0.16 -9.34 -17.35
N ASN A 24 -1.34 -9.72 -16.87
CA ASN A 24 -2.13 -10.74 -17.55
C ASN A 24 -2.81 -10.11 -18.77
N ALA A 25 -2.64 -10.79 -19.91
CA ALA A 25 -3.05 -10.45 -21.26
C ALA A 25 -4.57 -10.34 -21.50
N ALA A 26 -5.34 -9.87 -20.51
CA ALA A 26 -6.69 -9.37 -20.73
C ALA A 26 -6.57 -7.98 -21.36
N GLY A 27 -7.24 -7.77 -22.49
CA GLY A 27 -7.21 -6.49 -23.21
C GLY A 27 -7.47 -5.32 -22.26
N MET A 28 -6.80 -4.19 -22.51
CA MET A 28 -6.75 -2.98 -21.69
C MET A 28 -8.12 -2.47 -21.18
N LEU A 29 -9.22 -2.87 -21.81
CA LEU A 29 -10.60 -2.52 -21.46
C LEU A 29 -11.25 -3.42 -20.38
N GLN A 30 -10.61 -4.52 -19.97
CA GLN A 30 -11.13 -5.41 -18.92
C GLN A 30 -10.38 -5.30 -17.59
N GLN A 31 -9.28 -4.54 -17.55
CA GLN A 31 -8.57 -4.35 -16.29
C GLN A 31 -9.24 -3.24 -15.46
N PRO A 32 -9.36 -3.42 -14.14
CA PRO A 32 -9.82 -2.36 -13.25
C PRO A 32 -8.93 -1.11 -13.35
N PRO A 33 -9.49 0.09 -13.12
CA PRO A 33 -8.71 1.32 -13.03
C PRO A 33 -7.59 1.16 -12.00
N SER A 34 -6.39 1.57 -12.41
CA SER A 34 -5.19 1.36 -11.60
C SER A 34 -4.07 2.35 -11.95
N ILE A 35 -3.13 2.54 -11.02
CA ILE A 35 -1.94 3.38 -11.21
C ILE A 35 -0.69 2.52 -11.02
N SER A 36 0.17 2.48 -12.03
CA SER A 36 1.46 1.80 -11.95
C SER A 36 2.39 2.52 -10.96
N LEU A 37 2.89 1.80 -9.96
CA LEU A 37 3.78 2.34 -8.93
C LEU A 37 5.23 1.92 -9.17
N SER A 38 5.42 0.71 -9.68
CA SER A 38 6.69 0.13 -10.09
C SER A 38 6.44 -1.01 -11.08
N PRO A 39 7.48 -1.61 -11.68
CA PRO A 39 7.28 -2.77 -12.56
C PRO A 39 6.54 -3.95 -11.90
N GLN A 40 6.58 -4.08 -10.57
CA GLN A 40 5.96 -5.19 -9.84
C GLN A 40 4.69 -4.79 -9.07
N LEU A 41 4.41 -3.49 -8.92
CA LEU A 41 3.38 -2.99 -8.00
C LEU A 41 2.47 -1.98 -8.67
N VAL A 42 1.19 -2.06 -8.32
CA VAL A 42 0.14 -1.19 -8.82
C VAL A 42 -0.77 -0.78 -7.66
N ALA A 43 -1.31 0.43 -7.70
CA ALA A 43 -2.43 0.84 -6.86
C ALA A 43 -3.74 0.51 -7.56
N ARG A 44 -4.60 -0.29 -6.91
CA ARG A 44 -6.00 -0.52 -7.33
C ARG A 44 -6.95 0.09 -6.32
N PHE A 45 -8.18 0.39 -6.75
CA PHE A 45 -9.13 1.17 -5.94
C PHE A 45 -10.31 0.34 -5.50
N TYR A 46 -10.71 0.50 -4.24
CA TYR A 46 -11.82 -0.22 -3.63
C TYR A 46 -12.74 0.77 -2.92
N SER A 47 -14.03 0.69 -3.18
CA SER A 47 -15.08 1.40 -2.45
C SER A 47 -15.91 0.37 -1.68
N ASN A 48 -16.06 0.57 -0.37
CA ASN A 48 -16.80 -0.36 0.49
C ASN A 48 -16.37 -1.84 0.32
N GLY A 49 -15.06 -2.06 0.16
CA GLY A 49 -14.49 -3.40 -0.05
C GLY A 49 -14.69 -4.00 -1.44
N THR A 50 -15.38 -3.31 -2.35
CA THR A 50 -15.60 -3.75 -3.74
C THR A 50 -14.67 -3.01 -4.69
N GLN A 51 -14.06 -3.73 -5.63
CA GLN A 51 -13.14 -3.14 -6.60
C GLN A 51 -13.88 -2.18 -7.53
N VAL A 52 -13.34 -0.97 -7.67
CA VAL A 52 -13.88 0.06 -8.55
C VAL A 52 -13.68 -0.35 -10.01
N THR A 53 -14.69 -0.12 -10.86
CA THR A 53 -14.63 -0.40 -12.31
C THR A 53 -14.53 0.89 -13.13
N HIS A 54 -14.15 0.76 -14.41
CA HIS A 54 -14.17 1.91 -15.33
C HIS A 54 -15.59 2.46 -15.57
N GLU A 55 -16.62 1.60 -15.63
CA GLU A 55 -18.02 2.03 -15.74
C GLU A 55 -18.43 2.92 -14.56
N GLN A 56 -18.02 2.55 -13.34
CA GLN A 56 -18.30 3.36 -12.15
C GLN A 56 -17.61 4.72 -12.18
N LEU A 57 -16.39 4.81 -12.73
CA LEU A 57 -15.67 6.08 -12.90
C LEU A 57 -16.31 6.98 -13.94
N ASP A 58 -16.74 6.40 -15.07
CA ASP A 58 -17.44 7.12 -16.13
C ASP A 58 -18.79 7.66 -15.62
N GLU A 59 -19.50 6.90 -14.79
CA GLU A 59 -20.77 7.32 -14.18
C GLU A 59 -20.62 8.53 -13.24
N VAL A 60 -19.53 8.61 -12.47
CA VAL A 60 -19.27 9.78 -11.58
C VAL A 60 -18.46 10.88 -12.25
N GLY A 61 -18.00 10.68 -13.49
CA GLY A 61 -17.22 11.66 -14.25
C GLY A 61 -15.81 11.92 -13.68
N VAL A 62 -15.20 10.92 -13.04
CA VAL A 62 -13.89 11.06 -12.37
C VAL A 62 -12.80 10.27 -13.11
N GLY A 63 -11.68 10.93 -13.42
CA GLY A 63 -10.50 10.25 -13.98
C GLY A 63 -9.71 9.46 -12.94
N VAL A 64 -8.97 8.43 -13.38
CA VAL A 64 -8.19 7.54 -12.49
C VAL A 64 -7.18 8.29 -11.62
N LEU A 65 -6.52 9.34 -12.15
CA LEU A 65 -5.59 10.15 -11.36
C LEU A 65 -6.29 10.94 -10.25
N HIS A 66 -7.47 11.51 -10.54
CA HIS A 66 -8.24 12.23 -9.54
C HIS A 66 -8.80 11.28 -8.47
N LEU A 67 -9.23 10.07 -8.87
CA LEU A 67 -9.59 9.01 -7.93
C LEU A 67 -8.42 8.63 -7.03
N TRP A 68 -7.20 8.58 -7.59
CA TRP A 68 -5.99 8.24 -6.84
C TRP A 68 -5.64 9.27 -5.78
N ASP A 69 -5.67 10.55 -6.14
CA ASP A 69 -5.49 11.66 -5.19
C ASP A 69 -6.56 11.59 -4.09
N HIS A 70 -7.83 11.41 -4.48
CA HIS A 70 -8.95 11.35 -3.54
C HIS A 70 -8.86 10.14 -2.60
N ALA A 71 -8.42 8.98 -3.11
CA ALA A 71 -8.22 7.79 -2.30
C ALA A 71 -7.10 7.99 -1.25
N ALA A 72 -6.08 8.78 -1.58
CA ALA A 72 -5.02 9.15 -0.63
C ALA A 72 -5.53 10.11 0.45
N GLU A 73 -6.39 11.08 0.09
CA GLU A 73 -7.07 11.97 1.05
C GLU A 73 -7.96 11.17 2.00
N ASN A 74 -8.76 10.25 1.46
CA ASN A 74 -9.60 9.35 2.26
C ASN A 74 -8.77 8.52 3.25
N LEU A 75 -7.58 8.04 2.87
CA LEU A 75 -6.71 7.33 3.79
C LEU A 75 -6.31 8.21 4.98
N VAL A 76 -5.92 9.47 4.73
CA VAL A 76 -5.57 10.44 5.77
C VAL A 76 -6.76 10.72 6.67
N GLU A 77 -7.93 10.90 6.08
CA GLU A 77 -9.15 11.15 6.83
C GLU A 77 -9.55 9.95 7.69
N GLN A 78 -9.54 8.74 7.14
CA GLN A 78 -10.04 7.54 7.78
C GLN A 78 -9.11 6.97 8.84
N CYS A 79 -7.79 7.10 8.67
CA CYS A 79 -6.77 6.56 9.58
C CYS A 79 -6.10 7.63 10.46
N GLY A 80 -6.67 8.82 10.52
CA GLY A 80 -6.01 10.01 11.04
C GLY A 80 -6.89 10.92 11.88
N ASP A 81 -6.49 12.19 11.96
CA ASP A 81 -7.29 13.30 12.49
C ASP A 81 -7.77 14.26 11.39
N GLY A 82 -7.73 13.83 10.13
CA GLY A 82 -8.04 14.64 8.95
C GLY A 82 -6.83 15.42 8.41
N THR A 83 -5.75 15.55 9.17
CA THR A 83 -4.51 16.23 8.72
C THR A 83 -3.27 15.36 8.80
N THR A 84 -3.28 14.36 9.69
CA THR A 84 -2.15 13.45 9.90
C THR A 84 -2.63 12.01 10.00
N ILE A 85 -1.84 11.08 9.46
CA ILE A 85 -2.07 9.63 9.62
C ILE A 85 -1.49 9.17 10.95
N LYS A 86 -2.27 8.41 11.74
CA LYS A 86 -1.81 7.84 13.01
C LYS A 86 -1.16 6.49 12.76
N LEU A 87 0.18 6.46 12.81
CA LEU A 87 0.94 5.21 12.70
C LEU A 87 1.05 4.50 14.04
N LYS A 88 0.78 3.21 14.05
CA LYS A 88 1.17 2.28 15.12
C LYS A 88 2.40 1.51 14.67
N MET A 89 3.37 1.36 15.57
CA MET A 89 4.63 0.70 15.26
C MET A 89 4.96 -0.34 16.33
N ARG A 90 5.55 -1.45 15.89
CA ARG A 90 6.20 -2.42 16.79
C ARG A 90 7.53 -2.86 16.20
N ASN A 91 8.42 -3.40 17.03
CA ASN A 91 9.71 -3.91 16.57
C ASN A 91 9.49 -5.01 15.51
N ALA A 92 10.15 -4.87 14.35
CA ALA A 92 10.03 -5.82 13.24
C ALA A 92 10.56 -7.22 13.60
N GLY A 93 11.58 -7.32 14.45
CA GLY A 93 12.13 -8.59 14.92
C GLY A 93 11.10 -9.46 15.67
N VAL A 94 10.07 -8.86 16.27
CA VAL A 94 8.97 -9.62 16.91
C VAL A 94 8.13 -10.36 15.88
N LEU A 95 7.88 -9.77 14.71
CA LEU A 95 7.16 -10.45 13.63
C LEU A 95 8.05 -11.48 12.92
N VAL A 96 9.30 -11.10 12.66
CA VAL A 96 10.23 -11.90 11.87
C VAL A 96 10.79 -13.08 12.68
N GLY A 97 10.88 -12.96 14.01
CA GLY A 97 11.51 -13.95 14.89
C GLY A 97 13.04 -13.96 14.80
N LEU A 98 13.64 -12.89 14.24
CA LEU A 98 15.08 -12.74 13.99
C LEU A 98 15.56 -11.37 14.48
N ASP A 99 16.89 -11.19 14.59
CA ASP A 99 17.48 -9.90 14.95
C ASP A 99 17.36 -8.89 13.79
N VAL A 100 16.24 -8.18 13.78
CA VAL A 100 15.90 -7.18 12.77
C VAL A 100 15.78 -5.83 13.43
N VAL A 101 16.58 -4.87 12.97
CA VAL A 101 16.48 -3.49 13.39
C VAL A 101 15.52 -2.79 12.44
N GLY A 102 14.28 -2.63 12.88
CA GLY A 102 13.24 -1.99 12.08
C GLY A 102 11.91 -1.96 12.80
N CYS A 103 10.91 -1.43 12.09
CA CYS A 103 9.55 -1.30 12.57
C CYS A 103 8.59 -2.02 11.63
N GLN A 104 7.65 -2.78 12.18
CA GLN A 104 6.41 -3.08 11.48
C GLN A 104 5.47 -1.89 11.64
N VAL A 105 4.93 -1.43 10.52
CA VAL A 105 3.98 -0.33 10.41
C VAL A 105 2.56 -0.88 10.40
N SER A 106 1.65 -0.23 11.12
CA SER A 106 0.22 -0.50 11.12
C SER A 106 -0.58 0.80 11.19
N LEU A 107 -1.74 0.82 10.54
CA LEU A 107 -2.69 1.95 10.56
C LEU A 107 -3.78 1.78 11.63
N GLY A 108 -3.88 0.61 12.26
CA GLY A 108 -5.00 0.29 13.14
C GLY A 108 -6.29 0.02 12.37
N VAL A 109 -7.37 0.69 12.79
CA VAL A 109 -8.70 0.58 12.17
C VAL A 109 -9.14 1.94 11.66
N ASP A 110 -9.95 1.96 10.61
CA ASP A 110 -10.57 3.17 10.09
C ASP A 110 -11.69 3.69 11.01
N LYS A 111 -12.34 4.79 10.60
CA LYS A 111 -13.51 5.37 11.28
C LYS A 111 -14.70 4.40 11.42
N ARG A 112 -14.74 3.32 10.64
CA ARG A 112 -15.80 2.29 10.67
C ARG A 112 -15.41 1.09 11.53
N GLY A 113 -14.19 1.06 12.07
CA GLY A 113 -13.67 -0.06 12.84
C GLY A 113 -13.10 -1.20 11.99
N GLU A 114 -12.94 -1.00 10.69
CA GLU A 114 -12.36 -1.99 9.77
C GLU A 114 -10.83 -1.84 9.73
N GLN A 115 -10.12 -2.97 9.66
CA GLN A 115 -8.66 -2.95 9.61
C GLN A 115 -8.19 -2.44 8.24
N VAL A 116 -7.33 -1.41 8.26
CA VAL A 116 -6.74 -0.86 7.03
C VAL A 116 -5.37 -1.48 6.77
N GLU A 117 -5.16 -1.92 5.53
CA GLU A 117 -3.90 -2.48 5.06
C GLU A 117 -2.77 -1.44 5.16
N PRO A 118 -1.71 -1.65 5.96
CA PRO A 118 -0.62 -0.70 6.08
C PRO A 118 0.11 -0.46 4.75
N THR A 119 0.10 -1.43 3.83
CA THR A 119 0.70 -1.28 2.50
C THR A 119 0.01 -0.22 1.64
N THR A 120 -1.22 0.17 1.96
CA THR A 120 -1.89 1.31 1.32
C THR A 120 -1.08 2.61 1.47
N LEU A 121 -0.24 2.75 2.50
CA LEU A 121 0.65 3.90 2.67
C LEU A 121 1.68 4.08 1.55
N VAL A 122 2.02 3.02 0.80
CA VAL A 122 3.03 3.09 -0.26
C VAL A 122 2.41 3.20 -1.65
N THR A 123 1.10 3.45 -1.72
CA THR A 123 0.35 3.51 -2.98
C THR A 123 0.25 4.90 -3.58
N HIS A 124 0.62 5.96 -2.84
CA HIS A 124 0.52 7.34 -3.31
C HIS A 124 1.75 8.15 -2.86
N PRO A 125 2.29 9.08 -3.70
CA PRO A 125 3.49 9.83 -3.36
C PRO A 125 3.40 10.59 -2.05
N HIS A 126 2.27 11.24 -1.80
CA HIS A 126 2.06 12.01 -0.58
C HIS A 126 2.14 11.15 0.69
N THR A 127 1.50 9.97 0.69
CA THR A 127 1.44 9.09 1.86
C THR A 127 2.76 8.35 2.06
N PHE A 128 3.41 7.94 0.97
CA PHE A 128 4.69 7.25 1.07
C PHE A 128 5.82 8.19 1.48
N ASP A 129 5.90 9.40 0.93
CA ASP A 129 6.91 10.39 1.34
C ASP A 129 6.75 10.80 2.82
N ALA A 130 5.50 10.91 3.30
CA ALA A 130 5.24 11.18 4.70
C ALA A 130 5.72 10.04 5.60
N LEU A 131 5.41 8.79 5.23
CA LEU A 131 5.91 7.59 5.91
C LEU A 131 7.45 7.53 5.88
N ASP A 132 8.06 7.72 4.72
CA ASP A 132 9.51 7.64 4.52
C ASP A 132 10.27 8.68 5.34
N ARG A 133 9.79 9.93 5.33
CA ARG A 133 10.36 10.99 6.18
C ARG A 133 10.29 10.64 7.66
N HIS A 134 9.15 10.10 8.13
CA HIS A 134 8.99 9.67 9.51
C HIS A 134 9.96 8.54 9.86
N MET A 135 10.05 7.52 9.02
CA MET A 135 10.92 6.36 9.27
C MET A 135 12.40 6.73 9.20
N ARG A 136 12.81 7.62 8.30
CA ARG A 136 14.17 8.17 8.26
C ARG A 136 14.52 8.89 9.55
N ALA A 137 13.62 9.71 10.08
CA ALA A 137 13.84 10.40 11.35
C ALA A 137 13.94 9.42 12.52
N LEU A 138 13.05 8.42 12.56
CA LEU A 138 13.00 7.40 13.62
C LEU A 138 14.23 6.49 13.62
N LEU A 139 14.60 5.97 12.45
CA LEU A 139 15.70 5.02 12.28
C LEU A 139 17.05 5.70 12.11
N ARG A 140 17.07 7.01 11.85
CA ARG A 140 18.27 7.81 11.54
C ARG A 140 19.08 7.26 10.35
N ALA A 141 18.39 6.66 9.39
CA ALA A 141 18.96 6.05 8.19
C ALA A 141 17.90 6.00 7.08
N GLU A 142 18.32 5.74 5.84
CA GLU A 142 17.38 5.46 4.75
C GLU A 142 16.81 4.04 4.90
N PRO A 143 15.50 3.87 5.14
CA PRO A 143 14.93 2.55 5.35
C PRO A 143 14.78 1.77 4.04
N THR A 144 14.88 0.44 4.16
CA THR A 144 14.43 -0.50 3.15
C THR A 144 13.07 -1.06 3.55
N TYR A 145 12.10 -1.01 2.64
CA TYR A 145 10.74 -1.47 2.88
C TYR A 145 10.50 -2.89 2.38
N TYR A 146 9.71 -3.64 3.15
CA TYR A 146 9.26 -4.98 2.79
C TYR A 146 7.74 -5.04 2.90
N ALA A 147 7.09 -5.51 1.83
CA ALA A 147 5.64 -5.68 1.76
C ALA A 147 5.27 -7.03 1.13
N PRO A 148 5.46 -8.17 1.85
CA PRO A 148 5.16 -9.48 1.29
C PRO A 148 3.66 -9.75 1.17
N THR A 149 2.84 -9.14 2.03
CA THR A 149 1.37 -9.24 2.04
C THR A 149 0.75 -7.88 2.32
N PRO A 150 -0.55 -7.67 2.05
CA PRO A 150 -1.21 -6.39 2.31
C PRO A 150 -1.17 -5.95 3.79
N GLN A 151 -1.05 -6.91 4.72
CA GLN A 151 -1.05 -6.66 6.16
C GLN A 151 0.35 -6.47 6.75
N VAL A 152 1.40 -6.66 5.96
CA VAL A 152 2.79 -6.58 6.42
C VAL A 152 3.48 -5.46 5.67
N LEU A 153 3.78 -4.38 6.37
CA LEU A 153 4.70 -3.34 5.92
C LEU A 153 5.80 -3.18 6.95
N LEU A 154 7.03 -3.50 6.58
CA LEU A 154 8.21 -3.31 7.41
C LEU A 154 9.05 -2.15 6.87
N ALA A 155 9.56 -1.31 7.75
CA ALA A 155 10.63 -0.35 7.50
C ALA A 155 11.88 -0.82 8.24
N VAL A 156 12.91 -1.26 7.51
CA VAL A 156 14.09 -1.91 8.05
C VAL A 156 15.31 -1.01 7.92
N HIS A 157 16.09 -0.89 8.99
CA HIS A 157 17.35 -0.17 8.99
C HIS A 157 18.39 -0.90 8.12
N PRO A 158 19.22 -0.19 7.33
CA PRO A 158 20.27 -0.77 6.47
C PRO A 158 21.33 -1.65 7.14
N ARG A 159 21.37 -1.70 8.49
CA ARG A 159 22.34 -2.49 9.25
C ARG A 159 21.85 -3.90 9.53
N THR A 160 20.57 -4.15 9.28
CA THR A 160 19.98 -5.49 9.39
C THR A 160 20.57 -6.36 8.28
N ASP A 161 20.95 -7.58 8.62
CA ASP A 161 21.40 -8.55 7.65
C ASP A 161 20.29 -8.90 6.65
N VAL A 162 20.57 -8.65 5.38
CA VAL A 162 19.66 -8.92 4.26
C VAL A 162 19.40 -10.40 4.10
N ALA A 163 20.40 -11.26 4.31
CA ALA A 163 20.25 -12.71 4.14
C ALA A 163 19.22 -13.27 5.13
N THR A 164 19.27 -12.82 6.38
CA THR A 164 18.29 -13.13 7.43
C THR A 164 16.85 -12.79 6.99
N LEU A 165 16.63 -11.61 6.40
CA LEU A 165 15.31 -11.21 5.90
C LEU A 165 14.87 -11.99 4.65
N GLN A 166 15.80 -12.39 3.79
CA GLN A 166 15.50 -13.23 2.63
C GLN A 166 15.03 -14.63 3.05
N VAL A 167 15.64 -15.23 4.08
CA VAL A 167 15.18 -16.51 4.64
C VAL A 167 13.75 -16.40 5.15
N TRP A 168 13.45 -15.33 5.90
CA TRP A 168 12.09 -15.09 6.38
C TRP A 168 11.09 -14.87 5.23
N LEU A 169 11.44 -14.09 4.21
CA LEU A 169 10.61 -13.88 3.03
C LEU A 169 10.34 -15.19 2.27
N ALA A 170 11.35 -16.05 2.11
CA ALA A 170 11.22 -17.33 1.43
C ALA A 170 10.29 -18.30 2.19
N ALA A 171 10.19 -18.17 3.51
CA ALA A 171 9.26 -18.93 4.35
C ALA A 171 7.88 -18.28 4.49
N THR A 172 7.69 -17.06 3.98
CA THR A 172 6.43 -16.31 4.04
C THR A 172 5.61 -16.54 2.78
N GLU A 173 4.30 -16.70 2.89
CA GLU A 173 3.41 -16.66 1.73
C GLU A 173 3.39 -15.23 1.16
N VAL A 174 4.14 -15.00 0.09
CA VAL A 174 4.23 -13.69 -0.55
C VAL A 174 3.09 -13.53 -1.55
N THR A 175 2.20 -12.58 -1.29
CA THR A 175 1.07 -12.21 -2.18
C THR A 175 1.26 -10.87 -2.88
N LEU A 176 2.18 -10.02 -2.40
CA LEU A 176 2.52 -8.72 -3.01
C LEU A 176 3.91 -8.72 -3.63
N THR A 177 4.99 -8.50 -2.88
CA THR A 177 6.34 -8.57 -3.45
C THR A 177 7.36 -9.18 -2.49
N ALA A 178 8.23 -10.03 -3.03
CA ALA A 178 9.42 -10.52 -2.34
C ALA A 178 10.60 -9.56 -2.52
N THR A 179 10.50 -8.61 -3.45
CA THR A 179 11.56 -7.64 -3.73
C THR A 179 11.40 -6.45 -2.79
N PRO A 180 12.38 -6.15 -1.92
CA PRO A 180 12.32 -4.94 -1.12
C PRO A 180 12.42 -3.69 -1.98
N PHE A 181 11.99 -2.55 -1.44
CA PHE A 181 12.00 -1.29 -2.16
C PHE A 181 12.37 -0.11 -1.24
N THR A 182 12.79 0.99 -1.86
CA THR A 182 13.01 2.29 -1.21
C THR A 182 11.94 3.27 -1.68
N CYS A 183 11.74 4.36 -0.93
CA CYS A 183 10.97 5.48 -1.44
C CYS A 183 11.84 6.33 -2.38
N LEU A 184 11.40 6.54 -3.62
CA LEU A 184 11.98 7.50 -4.55
C LEU A 184 10.87 8.40 -5.10
N TYR A 185 10.91 9.69 -4.75
CA TYR A 185 9.90 10.68 -5.13
C TYR A 185 8.47 10.24 -4.77
N GLY A 186 8.29 9.56 -3.63
CA GLY A 186 7.01 9.00 -3.21
C GLY A 186 6.60 7.67 -3.85
N TYR A 187 7.45 7.07 -4.69
CA TYR A 187 7.15 5.80 -5.37
C TYR A 187 8.02 4.64 -4.85
N PRO A 188 7.48 3.41 -4.77
CA PRO A 188 8.25 2.20 -4.54
C PRO A 188 9.29 1.97 -5.64
N ARG A 189 10.57 2.10 -5.30
CA ARG A 189 11.68 1.71 -6.19
C ARG A 189 12.29 0.39 -5.72
N PRO A 190 12.17 -0.70 -6.50
CA PRO A 190 12.78 -1.98 -6.17
C PRO A 190 14.29 -1.84 -5.92
N VAL A 191 14.78 -2.50 -4.87
CA VAL A 191 16.20 -2.60 -4.55
C VAL A 191 16.72 -3.94 -5.06
N ARG A 192 17.83 -3.92 -5.79
CA ARG A 192 18.57 -5.15 -6.10
C ARG A 192 19.40 -5.49 -4.87
N LEU A 193 19.08 -6.61 -4.24
CA LEU A 193 19.93 -7.18 -3.20
C LEU A 193 21.15 -7.79 -3.90
N GLN A 194 22.34 -7.34 -3.52
CA GLN A 194 23.63 -7.89 -3.98
C GLN A 194 24.09 -8.98 -3.04
#